data_AF-A0A2S0WF89-F1
#
_entry.id   AF-A0A2S0WF89-F1
#
_cell.length_a   1.000
_cell.length_b   1.000
_cell.length_c   1.000
_cell.angle_alpha   90.00
_cell.angle_beta   90.00
_cell.angle_gamma   90.00
#
_symmetry.space_group_name_H-M   'P 1'
#
loop_
_entity.id
_entity.type
_entity.pdbx_description
1 polymer ?
#
loop_
_entity_poly.entity_id
_entity_poly.type
_entity_poly.pdbx_seq_one_letter_code
_entity_poly.pdbx_strand_id
1 'polypeptide(L)'
;MSDTTSILTQVNPTPEGVLADSSTFSPRRWKSGWPHHLSHVPPFRDDPTATITRGEVFAFAADAVESGLERNALIDFIGAAFAYAAGQSPQTQLSLQQFLRNKARASELFRALRTLEGKDPAAQYDTVHATGLPARFASALVYFLAGPQTGEDTKPQLLSDTAARSLGVSAEDYPGYLDALTAARDAWDPAAPVDCVELALTRG
;
A
#
# COMPACT_ATOMS: atom_id res chain seq x y z
N MET A 1 25.63 16.82 3.84
CA MET A 1 24.45 15.99 4.14
C MET A 1 23.45 16.24 3.03
N SER A 2 22.92 15.19 2.40
CA SER A 2 21.81 15.33 1.45
C SER A 2 20.54 15.77 2.20
N ASP A 3 19.63 16.44 1.51
CA ASP A 3 18.34 16.86 2.10
C ASP A 3 17.57 15.67 2.69
N THR A 4 17.67 14.50 2.04
CA THR A 4 17.10 13.22 2.48
C THR A 4 17.59 12.80 3.87
N THR A 5 18.91 12.80 4.12
CA THR A 5 19.47 12.41 5.43
C THR A 5 19.06 13.40 6.54
N SER A 6 18.90 14.68 6.19
CA SER A 6 18.42 15.69 7.13
C SER A 6 16.97 15.42 7.56
N ILE A 7 16.09 15.10 6.61
CA ILE A 7 14.69 14.71 6.90
C ILE A 7 14.66 13.47 7.81
N LEU A 8 15.42 12.42 7.47
CA LEU A 8 15.45 11.18 8.24
C LEU A 8 15.95 11.38 9.66
N THR A 9 16.97 12.23 9.85
CA THR A 9 17.48 12.56 11.19
C THR A 9 16.46 13.36 12.01
N GLN A 10 15.71 14.25 11.37
CA GLN A 10 14.70 15.08 12.05
C GLN A 10 13.45 14.28 12.42
N VAL A 11 12.94 13.46 11.49
CA VAL A 11 11.75 12.64 11.71
C VAL A 11 12.05 11.47 12.63
N ASN A 12 13.25 10.89 12.52
CA ASN A 12 13.71 9.71 13.25
C ASN A 12 12.65 8.58 13.25
N PRO A 13 12.27 8.08 12.05
CA PRO A 13 11.17 7.14 11.91
C PRO A 13 11.46 5.82 12.63
N THR A 14 10.42 5.22 13.23
CA THR A 14 10.51 3.91 13.90
C THR A 14 9.51 2.92 13.32
N PRO A 15 9.75 1.60 13.47
CA PRO A 15 8.80 0.58 13.03
C PRO A 15 7.41 0.74 13.65
N GLU A 16 7.33 1.13 14.93
CA GLU A 16 6.06 1.42 15.60
C GLU A 16 5.36 2.63 14.97
N GLY A 17 6.13 3.65 14.59
CA GLY A 17 5.63 4.80 13.84
C GLY A 17 5.06 4.41 12.47
N VAL A 18 5.70 3.45 11.78
CA VAL A 18 5.18 2.88 10.53
C VAL A 18 3.83 2.20 10.75
N LEU A 19 3.74 1.30 11.74
CA LEU A 19 2.49 0.60 12.04
C LEU A 19 1.37 1.55 12.49
N ALA A 20 1.71 2.62 13.20
CA ALA A 20 0.77 3.64 13.68
C ALA A 20 0.38 4.66 12.61
N ASP A 21 1.11 4.78 11.48
CA ASP A 21 0.74 5.69 10.41
C ASP A 21 -0.66 5.35 9.91
N SER A 22 -1.49 6.38 9.81
CA SER A 22 -2.92 6.21 9.63
C SER A 22 -3.47 7.10 8.54
N SER A 23 -4.63 6.70 8.04
CA SER A 23 -5.37 7.40 7.02
C SER A 23 -6.83 7.50 7.43
N THR A 24 -7.37 8.71 7.32
CA THR A 24 -8.80 8.98 7.55
C THR A 24 -9.55 8.79 6.24
N PHE A 25 -10.68 8.09 6.28
CA PHE A 25 -11.52 7.79 5.11
C PHE A 25 -13.00 7.81 5.47
N SER A 26 -13.89 7.61 4.48
CA SER A 26 -15.34 7.54 4.70
C SER A 26 -15.87 6.11 4.48
N PRO A 27 -16.03 5.30 5.54
CA PRO A 27 -16.56 3.93 5.46
C PRO A 27 -17.90 3.84 4.73
N ARG A 28 -18.83 4.73 5.06
CA ARG A 28 -20.16 4.77 4.44
C ARG A 28 -20.11 4.92 2.91
N ARG A 29 -19.18 5.73 2.38
CA ARG A 29 -19.03 5.91 0.91
C ARG A 29 -18.41 4.68 0.24
N TRP A 30 -17.48 4.02 0.92
CA TRP A 30 -16.92 2.76 0.44
C TRP A 30 -17.98 1.67 0.39
N LYS A 31 -18.75 1.51 1.48
CA LYS A 31 -19.85 0.56 1.60
C LYS A 31 -20.93 0.77 0.55
N SER A 32 -21.38 2.02 0.36
CA SER A 32 -22.47 2.32 -0.59
C SER A 32 -22.09 2.15 -2.06
N GLY A 33 -20.81 2.37 -2.39
CA GLY A 33 -20.33 2.25 -3.76
C GLY A 33 -19.71 0.90 -4.11
N TRP A 34 -19.65 -0.04 -3.16
CA TRP A 34 -19.01 -1.35 -3.35
C TRP A 34 -19.74 -2.18 -4.43
N PRO A 35 -19.03 -2.85 -5.36
CA PRO A 35 -19.69 -3.57 -6.45
C PRO A 35 -20.48 -4.80 -5.97
N HIS A 36 -21.77 -4.87 -6.32
CA HIS A 36 -22.63 -6.01 -5.97
C HIS A 36 -22.14 -7.36 -6.50
N HIS A 37 -21.50 -7.40 -7.67
CA HIS A 37 -20.98 -8.64 -8.24
C HIS A 37 -19.81 -9.23 -7.45
N LEU A 38 -19.23 -8.46 -6.51
CA LEU A 38 -18.25 -8.98 -5.58
C LEU A 38 -18.90 -9.78 -4.45
N SER A 39 -20.22 -9.74 -4.27
CA SER A 39 -21.03 -10.54 -3.33
C SER A 39 -20.68 -10.48 -1.84
N HIS A 40 -19.56 -9.85 -1.50
CA HIS A 40 -19.06 -9.59 -0.16
C HIS A 40 -18.61 -8.13 -0.10
N VAL A 41 -18.88 -7.48 1.03
CA VAL A 41 -18.52 -6.08 1.28
C VAL A 41 -17.55 -6.10 2.46
N PRO A 42 -16.41 -5.38 2.38
CA PRO A 42 -15.51 -5.26 3.52
C PRO A 42 -16.25 -4.78 4.77
N PRO A 43 -15.76 -5.10 5.99
CA PRO A 43 -16.42 -4.81 7.26
C PRO A 43 -16.41 -3.32 7.63
N PHE A 44 -16.68 -2.44 6.67
CA PHE A 44 -16.87 -1.02 6.84
C PHE A 44 -18.06 -0.74 7.74
N ARG A 45 -17.80 0.01 8.81
CA ARG A 45 -18.83 0.60 9.66
C ARG A 45 -19.68 1.59 8.87
N ASP A 46 -20.88 1.90 9.36
CA ASP A 46 -21.75 2.91 8.72
C ASP A 46 -21.46 4.32 9.25
N ASP A 47 -20.17 4.65 9.35
CA ASP A 47 -19.70 5.93 9.89
C ASP A 47 -19.34 6.90 8.76
N PRO A 48 -19.56 8.22 8.93
CA PRO A 48 -19.16 9.23 7.95
C PRO A 48 -17.64 9.32 7.81
N THR A 49 -16.92 9.03 8.90
CA THR A 49 -15.47 9.11 9.01
C THR A 49 -14.97 7.96 9.88
N ALA A 50 -13.88 7.33 9.46
CA ALA A 50 -13.07 6.45 10.30
C ALA A 50 -11.60 6.62 9.97
N THR A 51 -10.75 6.08 10.83
CA THR A 51 -9.31 5.99 10.64
C THR A 51 -8.92 4.52 10.53
N ILE A 52 -7.94 4.23 9.68
CA ILE A 52 -7.29 2.92 9.60
C ILE A 52 -5.77 3.12 9.58
N THR A 53 -5.06 2.33 10.37
CA THR A 53 -3.60 2.32 10.48
C THR A 53 -2.97 1.32 9.52
N ARG A 54 -1.66 1.47 9.21
CA ARG A 54 -0.93 0.43 8.47
C ARG A 54 -0.99 -0.91 9.19
N GLY A 55 -0.88 -0.91 10.52
CA GLY A 55 -0.98 -2.13 11.33
C GLY A 55 -2.31 -2.87 11.15
N GLU A 56 -3.43 -2.15 11.12
CA GLU A 56 -4.75 -2.75 10.85
C GLU A 56 -4.86 -3.30 9.42
N VAL A 57 -4.29 -2.60 8.42
CA VAL A 57 -4.29 -3.09 7.03
C VAL A 57 -3.44 -4.35 6.90
N PHE A 58 -2.27 -4.40 7.58
CA PHE A 58 -1.45 -5.61 7.65
C PHE A 58 -2.19 -6.77 8.30
N ALA A 59 -3.04 -6.54 9.31
CA ALA A 59 -3.86 -7.60 9.89
C ALA A 59 -4.84 -8.20 8.86
N PHE A 60 -5.54 -7.37 8.07
CA PHE A 60 -6.37 -7.87 6.98
C PHE A 60 -5.56 -8.63 5.91
N ALA A 61 -4.34 -8.17 5.61
CA ALA A 61 -3.45 -8.85 4.68
C ALA A 61 -3.01 -10.22 5.21
N ALA A 62 -2.68 -10.30 6.51
CA ALA A 62 -2.33 -11.54 7.19
C ALA A 62 -3.50 -12.55 7.15
N ASP A 63 -4.73 -12.10 7.48
CA ASP A 63 -5.94 -12.94 7.39
C ASP A 63 -6.16 -13.48 5.96
N ALA A 64 -5.91 -12.64 4.94
CA ALA A 64 -5.99 -13.06 3.55
C ALA A 64 -4.92 -14.12 3.20
N VAL A 65 -3.68 -13.96 3.66
CA VAL A 65 -2.60 -14.94 3.43
C VAL A 65 -2.87 -16.26 4.17
N GLU A 66 -3.23 -16.19 5.45
CA GLU A 66 -3.52 -17.37 6.30
C GLU A 66 -4.69 -18.21 5.78
N SER A 67 -5.69 -17.56 5.17
CA SER A 67 -6.81 -18.24 4.52
C SER A 67 -6.48 -18.83 3.14
N GLY A 68 -5.24 -18.72 2.67
CA GLY A 68 -4.84 -19.16 1.32
C GLY A 68 -5.40 -18.26 0.21
N LEU A 69 -5.56 -16.97 0.49
CA LEU A 69 -6.16 -15.97 -0.39
C LEU A 69 -7.61 -16.34 -0.76
N GLU A 70 -8.37 -16.79 0.26
CA GLU A 70 -9.81 -16.99 0.16
C GLU A 70 -10.47 -15.67 -0.28
N ARG A 71 -11.54 -15.80 -1.08
CA ARG A 71 -12.09 -14.68 -1.81
C ARG A 71 -12.63 -13.56 -0.92
N ASN A 72 -13.27 -13.86 0.20
CA ASN A 72 -13.83 -12.84 1.10
C ASN A 72 -12.73 -12.18 1.92
N ALA A 73 -11.78 -12.94 2.46
CA ALA A 73 -10.62 -12.37 3.16
C ALA A 73 -9.80 -11.46 2.23
N LEU A 74 -9.60 -11.87 0.98
CA LEU A 74 -8.94 -11.06 -0.04
C LEU A 74 -9.72 -9.77 -0.37
N ILE A 75 -11.06 -9.81 -0.38
CA ILE A 75 -11.91 -8.62 -0.54
C ILE A 75 -11.74 -7.67 0.63
N ASP A 76 -11.74 -8.18 1.86
CA ASP A 76 -11.59 -7.38 3.07
C ASP A 76 -10.24 -6.65 3.07
N PHE A 77 -9.18 -7.37 2.72
CA PHE A 77 -7.85 -6.81 2.50
C PHE A 77 -7.83 -5.71 1.43
N ILE A 78 -8.33 -5.98 0.21
CA ILE A 78 -8.37 -4.98 -0.87
C ILE A 78 -9.14 -3.72 -0.42
N GLY A 79 -10.26 -3.93 0.28
CA GLY A 79 -11.06 -2.85 0.86
C GLY A 79 -10.26 -1.99 1.84
N ALA A 80 -9.58 -2.62 2.80
CA ALA A 80 -8.75 -1.94 3.79
C ALA A 80 -7.58 -1.17 3.15
N ALA A 81 -6.84 -1.82 2.23
CA ALA A 81 -5.71 -1.21 1.54
C ALA A 81 -6.12 -0.01 0.68
N PHE A 82 -7.24 -0.12 -0.05
CA PHE A 82 -7.77 0.98 -0.85
C PHE A 82 -8.30 2.13 0.02
N ALA A 83 -8.98 1.82 1.12
CA ALA A 83 -9.43 2.82 2.07
C ALA A 83 -8.24 3.61 2.66
N TYR A 84 -7.20 2.91 3.10
CA TYR A 84 -5.97 3.52 3.59
C TYR A 84 -5.31 4.40 2.52
N ALA A 85 -5.05 3.86 1.33
CA ALA A 85 -4.32 4.55 0.28
C ALA A 85 -5.08 5.74 -0.33
N ALA A 86 -6.42 5.66 -0.42
CA ALA A 86 -7.25 6.74 -0.96
C ALA A 86 -7.55 7.86 0.04
N GLY A 87 -7.57 7.54 1.35
CA GLY A 87 -7.93 8.46 2.42
C GLY A 87 -9.30 9.11 2.19
N GLN A 88 -9.38 10.44 2.35
CA GLN A 88 -10.63 11.19 2.21
C GLN A 88 -10.97 11.62 0.77
N SER A 89 -10.14 11.31 -0.23
CA SER A 89 -10.35 11.77 -1.61
C SER A 89 -11.57 11.09 -2.25
N PRO A 90 -12.67 11.83 -2.52
CA PRO A 90 -13.87 11.24 -3.11
C PRO A 90 -13.64 10.80 -4.56
N GLN A 91 -12.82 11.54 -5.31
CA GLN A 91 -12.51 11.22 -6.70
C GLN A 91 -11.65 9.95 -6.80
N THR A 92 -10.68 9.80 -5.90
CA THR A 92 -9.84 8.60 -5.82
C THR A 92 -10.68 7.39 -5.44
N GLN A 93 -11.51 7.51 -4.40
CA GLN A 93 -12.45 6.47 -3.97
C GLN A 93 -13.39 6.05 -5.11
N LEU A 94 -13.98 7.01 -5.82
CA LEU A 94 -14.86 6.72 -6.96
C LEU A 94 -14.11 5.99 -8.07
N SER A 95 -12.88 6.38 -8.39
CA SER A 95 -12.05 5.74 -9.42
C SER A 95 -11.74 4.28 -9.08
N LEU A 96 -11.42 3.99 -7.81
CA LEU A 96 -11.18 2.63 -7.32
C LEU A 96 -12.46 1.79 -7.33
N GLN A 97 -13.60 2.38 -6.96
CA GLN A 97 -14.89 1.69 -7.09
C GLN A 97 -15.25 1.41 -8.55
N GLN A 98 -14.98 2.33 -9.47
CA GLN A 98 -15.19 2.10 -10.90
C GLN A 98 -14.28 1.00 -11.44
N PHE A 99 -13.02 0.95 -11.02
CA PHE A 99 -12.11 -0.15 -11.33
C PHE A 99 -12.70 -1.49 -10.87
N LEU A 100 -13.13 -1.58 -9.60
CA LEU A 100 -13.71 -2.80 -9.03
C LEU A 100 -15.09 -3.14 -9.63
N ARG A 101 -15.86 -2.16 -10.13
CA ARG A 101 -17.13 -2.41 -10.83
C ARG A 101 -16.94 -3.10 -12.17
N ASN A 102 -15.78 -2.94 -12.81
CA ASN A 102 -15.45 -3.69 -14.01
C ASN A 102 -15.09 -5.13 -13.61
N LYS A 103 -16.02 -6.06 -13.86
CA LYS A 103 -15.88 -7.48 -13.49
C LYS A 103 -14.61 -8.13 -14.06
N ALA A 104 -14.20 -7.77 -15.27
CA ALA A 104 -13.00 -8.32 -15.88
C ALA A 104 -11.74 -7.85 -15.14
N ARG A 105 -11.60 -6.53 -14.91
CA ARG A 105 -10.48 -5.96 -14.14
C ARG A 105 -10.42 -6.46 -12.71
N ALA A 106 -11.58 -6.54 -12.04
CA ALA A 106 -11.64 -7.12 -10.70
C ALA A 106 -11.19 -8.58 -10.71
N SER A 107 -11.68 -9.41 -11.64
CA SER A 107 -11.26 -10.82 -11.72
C SER A 107 -9.76 -10.96 -12.01
N GLU A 108 -9.22 -10.09 -12.86
CA GLU A 108 -7.80 -10.04 -13.21
C GLU A 108 -6.94 -9.65 -12.00
N LEU A 109 -7.33 -8.61 -11.25
CA LEU A 109 -6.66 -8.22 -10.00
C LEU A 109 -6.60 -9.39 -9.02
N PHE A 110 -7.72 -10.06 -8.79
CA PHE A 110 -7.79 -11.20 -7.87
C PHE A 110 -6.91 -12.37 -8.32
N ARG A 111 -6.75 -12.58 -9.62
CA ARG A 111 -5.84 -13.57 -10.17
C ARG A 111 -4.39 -13.14 -9.97
N ALA A 112 -4.06 -11.89 -10.29
CA ALA A 112 -2.73 -11.32 -10.15
C ALA A 112 -2.20 -11.45 -8.71
N LEU A 113 -3.00 -11.07 -7.72
CA LEU A 113 -2.62 -11.14 -6.30
C LEU A 113 -2.30 -12.58 -5.83
N ARG A 114 -2.90 -13.61 -6.45
CA ARG A 114 -2.60 -15.02 -6.15
C ARG A 114 -1.35 -15.56 -6.81
N THR A 115 -0.68 -14.76 -7.64
CA THR A 115 0.53 -15.15 -8.38
C THR A 115 1.78 -14.40 -7.92
N LEU A 116 1.69 -13.68 -6.79
CA LEU A 116 2.78 -12.85 -6.29
C LEU A 116 3.89 -13.65 -5.62
N GLU A 117 3.57 -14.82 -5.06
CA GLU A 117 4.53 -15.66 -4.37
C GLU A 117 5.73 -16.01 -5.27
N GLY A 118 6.94 -15.88 -4.73
CA GLY A 118 8.19 -16.18 -5.43
C GLY A 118 8.67 -15.10 -6.41
N LYS A 119 7.93 -14.01 -6.61
CA LYS A 119 8.38 -12.85 -7.39
C LYS A 119 9.14 -11.86 -6.51
N ASP A 120 10.14 -11.19 -7.08
CA ASP A 120 10.78 -10.04 -6.46
C ASP A 120 9.81 -8.85 -6.34
N PRO A 121 10.11 -7.84 -5.48
CA PRO A 121 9.21 -6.71 -5.25
C PRO A 121 8.77 -5.93 -6.49
N ALA A 122 9.67 -5.71 -7.45
CA ALA A 122 9.35 -4.98 -8.67
C ALA A 122 8.42 -5.80 -9.56
N ALA A 123 8.70 -7.10 -9.73
CA ALA A 123 7.85 -8.02 -10.47
C ALA A 123 6.48 -8.22 -9.83
N GLN A 124 6.38 -8.17 -8.49
CA GLN A 124 5.09 -8.16 -7.79
C GLN A 124 4.29 -6.92 -8.15
N TYR A 125 4.90 -5.73 -8.05
CA TYR A 125 4.27 -4.47 -8.43
C TYR A 125 3.80 -4.50 -9.88
N ASP A 126 4.65 -4.89 -10.83
CA ASP A 126 4.33 -4.95 -12.26
C ASP A 126 3.15 -5.89 -12.53
N THR A 127 3.11 -7.04 -11.85
CA THR A 127 2.01 -8.02 -11.96
C THR A 127 0.67 -7.40 -11.57
N VAL A 128 0.63 -6.57 -10.52
CA VAL A 128 -0.59 -5.89 -10.07
C VAL A 128 -0.89 -4.64 -10.90
N HIS A 129 0.13 -3.88 -11.29
CA HIS A 129 -0.04 -2.68 -12.09
C HIS A 129 -0.57 -2.99 -13.49
N ALA A 130 -0.12 -4.11 -14.08
CA ALA A 130 -0.57 -4.58 -15.39
C ALA A 130 -2.09 -4.82 -15.49
N THR A 131 -2.80 -5.00 -14.36
CA THR A 131 -4.27 -5.12 -14.36
C THR A 131 -4.98 -3.79 -14.66
N GLY A 132 -4.22 -2.71 -14.89
CA GLY A 132 -4.72 -1.35 -15.08
C GLY A 132 -5.07 -0.62 -13.78
N LEU A 133 -4.59 -1.13 -12.64
CA LEU A 133 -4.72 -0.45 -11.36
C LEU A 133 -3.65 0.66 -11.27
N PRO A 134 -3.99 1.90 -10.84
CA PRO A 134 -2.99 2.96 -10.77
C PRO A 134 -1.83 2.61 -9.83
N ALA A 135 -0.62 3.06 -10.18
CA ALA A 135 0.66 2.68 -9.57
C ALA A 135 0.66 2.73 -8.02
N ARG A 136 0.17 3.83 -7.44
CA ARG A 136 0.05 3.99 -5.98
C ARG A 136 -0.79 2.90 -5.30
N PHE A 137 -1.84 2.41 -5.96
CA PHE A 137 -2.70 1.37 -5.38
C PHE A 137 -2.17 -0.03 -5.66
N ALA A 138 -1.47 -0.23 -6.79
CA ALA A 138 -0.75 -1.46 -7.05
C ALA A 138 0.37 -1.68 -6.01
N SER A 139 1.21 -0.67 -5.78
CA SER A 139 2.24 -0.68 -4.73
C SER A 139 1.65 -0.90 -3.33
N ALA A 140 0.50 -0.31 -3.01
CA ALA A 140 -0.19 -0.55 -1.75
C ALA A 140 -0.59 -2.01 -1.53
N LEU A 141 -1.17 -2.66 -2.54
CA LEU A 141 -1.56 -4.06 -2.40
C LEU A 141 -0.36 -4.98 -2.19
N VAL A 142 0.73 -4.79 -2.94
CA VAL A 142 1.92 -5.63 -2.80
C VAL A 142 2.70 -5.34 -1.51
N TYR A 143 2.76 -4.08 -1.08
CA TYR A 143 3.38 -3.68 0.19
C TYR A 143 2.70 -4.36 1.38
N PHE A 144 1.37 -4.26 1.47
CA PHE A 144 0.66 -4.82 2.62
C PHE A 144 0.64 -6.35 2.60
N LEU A 145 0.56 -6.99 1.43
CA LEU A 145 0.65 -8.45 1.32
C LEU A 145 2.03 -9.00 1.69
N ALA A 146 3.10 -8.20 1.54
CA ALA A 146 4.45 -8.60 1.95
C ALA A 146 4.65 -8.60 3.48
N GLY A 147 3.69 -8.05 4.23
CA GLY A 147 3.73 -7.97 5.70
C GLY A 147 4.68 -6.89 6.24
N PRO A 148 4.69 -6.68 7.57
CA PRO A 148 5.59 -5.73 8.23
C PRO A 148 7.07 -6.01 7.91
N GLN A 149 7.89 -4.96 7.90
CA GLN A 149 9.28 -5.04 7.48
C GLN A 149 10.28 -4.93 8.64
N THR A 150 11.44 -5.53 8.43
CA THR A 150 12.64 -5.47 9.27
C THR A 150 13.83 -5.00 8.42
N GLY A 151 14.95 -4.60 9.03
CA GLY A 151 16.09 -4.00 8.32
C GLY A 151 16.70 -4.86 7.20
N GLU A 152 16.56 -6.18 7.28
CA GLU A 152 17.12 -7.13 6.30
C GLU A 152 16.16 -7.45 5.13
N ASP A 153 14.91 -6.97 5.20
CA ASP A 153 13.88 -7.34 4.23
C ASP A 153 14.09 -6.66 2.87
N THR A 154 13.92 -7.43 1.80
CA THR A 154 13.75 -6.92 0.43
C THR A 154 12.29 -7.06 0.02
N LYS A 155 11.46 -6.12 0.49
CA LYS A 155 9.99 -6.12 0.29
C LYS A 155 9.54 -4.90 -0.54
N PRO A 156 8.38 -4.98 -1.23
CA PRO A 156 7.79 -3.83 -1.91
C PRO A 156 7.58 -2.66 -0.96
N GLN A 157 7.58 -1.43 -1.49
CA GLN A 157 7.34 -0.20 -0.74
C GLN A 157 6.11 0.54 -1.28
N LEU A 158 5.46 1.32 -0.43
CA LEU A 158 4.39 2.21 -0.86
C LEU A 158 4.93 3.29 -1.79
N LEU A 159 4.35 3.42 -2.97
CA LEU A 159 4.75 4.48 -3.88
C LEU A 159 4.16 5.82 -3.42
N SER A 160 5.05 6.80 -3.27
CA SER A 160 4.72 8.16 -2.86
C SER A 160 5.44 9.17 -3.74
N ASP A 161 4.68 10.03 -4.42
CA ASP A 161 5.22 11.10 -5.25
C ASP A 161 6.10 12.08 -4.44
N THR A 162 5.77 12.26 -3.15
CA THR A 162 6.57 13.10 -2.24
C THR A 162 7.91 12.45 -1.96
N ALA A 163 7.92 11.17 -1.58
CA ALA A 163 9.15 10.44 -1.32
C ALA A 163 10.03 10.35 -2.58
N ALA A 164 9.44 10.04 -3.75
CA ALA A 164 10.16 9.97 -5.02
C ALA A 164 10.85 11.32 -5.34
N ARG A 165 10.14 12.44 -5.13
CA ARG A 165 10.72 13.79 -5.29
C ARG A 165 11.88 14.05 -4.33
N SER A 166 11.74 13.67 -3.06
CA SER A 166 12.79 13.81 -2.03
C SER A 166 14.02 12.94 -2.32
N LEU A 167 13.86 11.86 -3.06
CA LEU A 167 14.93 10.98 -3.53
C LEU A 167 15.52 11.41 -4.89
N GLY A 168 14.89 12.35 -5.58
CA GLY A 168 15.31 12.78 -6.92
C GLY A 168 15.05 11.75 -8.02
N VAL A 169 14.09 10.84 -7.82
CA VAL A 169 13.71 9.79 -8.79
C VAL A 169 12.28 9.97 -9.29
N SER A 170 11.94 9.30 -10.39
CA SER A 170 10.57 9.26 -10.90
C SER A 170 9.74 8.21 -10.16
N ALA A 171 8.51 8.55 -9.79
CA ALA A 171 7.56 7.59 -9.25
C ALA A 171 7.09 6.56 -10.31
N GLU A 172 7.33 6.82 -11.60
CA GLU A 172 7.02 5.88 -12.69
C GLU A 172 8.06 4.75 -12.81
N ASP A 173 9.28 4.97 -12.31
CA ASP A 173 10.35 3.97 -12.27
C ASP A 173 10.35 3.27 -10.90
N TYR A 174 9.43 2.32 -10.73
CA TYR A 174 9.27 1.63 -9.44
C TYR A 174 10.55 0.89 -8.97
N PRO A 175 11.31 0.16 -9.82
CA PRO A 175 12.59 -0.40 -9.42
C PRO A 175 13.59 0.67 -8.96
N GLY A 176 13.76 1.76 -9.72
CA GLY A 176 14.64 2.87 -9.33
C GLY A 176 14.20 3.56 -8.03
N TYR A 177 12.89 3.61 -7.78
CA TYR A 177 12.34 4.10 -6.51
C TYR A 177 12.72 3.20 -5.32
N LEU A 178 12.64 1.88 -5.46
CA LEU A 178 13.05 0.93 -4.42
C LEU A 178 14.55 1.00 -4.15
N ASP A 179 15.38 1.09 -5.20
CA ASP A 179 16.83 1.23 -5.07
C ASP A 179 17.20 2.54 -4.35
N ALA A 180 16.52 3.64 -4.67
CA ALA A 180 16.77 4.93 -4.04
C ALA A 180 16.37 4.94 -2.55
N LEU A 181 15.26 4.31 -2.17
CA LEU A 181 14.88 4.13 -0.77
C LEU A 181 15.91 3.31 0.00
N THR A 182 16.37 2.21 -0.60
CA THR A 182 17.40 1.31 -0.05
C THR A 182 18.71 2.08 0.19
N ALA A 183 19.15 2.86 -0.81
CA ALA A 183 20.35 3.68 -0.69
C ALA A 183 20.21 4.79 0.37
N ALA A 184 19.02 5.40 0.49
CA ALA A 184 18.74 6.41 1.51
C ALA A 184 18.75 5.81 2.92
N ARG A 185 18.18 4.61 3.10
CA ARG A 185 18.30 3.83 4.34
C ARG A 185 19.76 3.57 4.67
N ASP A 186 20.52 2.99 3.74
CA ASP A 186 21.91 2.58 3.99
C ASP A 186 22.81 3.77 4.34
N ALA A 187 22.51 4.95 3.80
CA ALA A 187 23.23 6.17 4.13
C ALA A 187 22.87 6.78 5.49
N TRP A 188 21.68 6.49 6.02
CA TRP A 188 21.16 7.02 7.30
C TRP A 188 21.33 6.02 8.45
N ASP A 189 20.73 4.84 8.31
CA ASP A 189 20.81 3.72 9.24
C ASP A 189 20.53 2.39 8.49
N PRO A 190 21.58 1.59 8.16
CA PRO A 190 21.41 0.30 7.49
C PRO A 190 20.55 -0.72 8.24
N ALA A 191 20.37 -0.57 9.55
CA ALA A 191 19.56 -1.47 10.35
C ALA A 191 18.07 -1.11 10.34
N ALA A 192 17.71 0.09 9.87
CA ALA A 192 16.33 0.53 9.82
C ALA A 192 15.55 -0.21 8.71
N PRO A 193 14.26 -0.54 8.91
CA PRO A 193 13.39 -0.98 7.83
C PRO A 193 13.27 0.07 6.71
N VAL A 194 13.14 -0.37 5.46
CA VAL A 194 13.04 0.54 4.31
C VAL A 194 11.75 1.36 4.34
N ASP A 195 10.67 0.81 4.88
CA ASP A 195 9.38 1.49 5.00
C ASP A 195 9.39 2.63 6.04
N CYS A 196 10.32 2.64 6.99
CA CYS A 196 10.60 3.79 7.84
C CYS A 196 11.09 4.99 7.01
N VAL A 197 11.99 4.73 6.05
CA VAL A 197 12.53 5.76 5.15
C VAL A 197 11.44 6.27 4.21
N GLU A 198 10.66 5.37 3.62
CA GLU A 198 9.49 5.74 2.81
C GLU A 198 8.55 6.68 3.57
N LEU A 199 8.17 6.28 4.79
CA LEU A 199 7.22 7.04 5.58
C LEU A 199 7.76 8.42 5.94
N ALA A 200 9.01 8.49 6.39
CA ALA A 200 9.64 9.75 6.75
C ALA A 200 9.72 10.72 5.57
N LEU A 201 10.08 10.24 4.37
CA LEU A 201 10.14 11.08 3.18
C LEU A 201 8.76 11.45 2.62
N THR A 202 7.72 10.67 2.95
CA THR A 202 6.34 10.97 2.60
C THR A 202 5.71 12.02 3.53
N ARG A 203 6.09 12.03 4.81
CA ARG A 203 5.46 12.85 5.86
C ARG A 203 6.29 14.05 6.34
N GLY A 204 7.61 14.02 6.16
CA GLY A 204 8.54 15.11 6.47
C GLY A 204 8.63 16.14 5.36
#